data_AF-A0AAW3ZQF0-F1
#
_entry.id   AF-A0AAW3ZQF0-F1
#
_cell.length_a   1.000
_cell.length_b   1.000
_cell.length_c   1.000
_cell.angle_alpha   90.00
_cell.angle_beta   90.00
_cell.angle_gamma   90.00
#
_symmetry.space_group_name_H-M   'P 1'
#
loop_
_entity.id
_entity.type
_entity.pdbx_description
1 polymer ?
#
loop_
_entity_poly.entity_id
_entity_poly.type
_entity_poly.pdbx_seq_one_letter_code
_entity_poly.pdbx_strand_id
1 'polypeptide(L)'
;MSYDFAIWKRAESAKTAMLAEVYAAVCDDRSHLAMAPFDLPALESVLKAEFGDYSVDADLEILCYPGQTESVCWMIVASPYSAAGDVHARLVPIVLEHGLLLYDPQRKSVVGNKRPPCASAATTRMP
;
A
#
# COMPACT_ATOMS: atom_id res chain seq x y z
N MET A 1 10.63 10.89 -15.79
CA MET A 1 10.45 10.88 -14.33
C MET A 1 9.41 9.83 -14.00
N SER A 2 9.70 8.93 -13.07
CA SER A 2 8.72 7.97 -12.54
C SER A 2 7.76 8.67 -11.57
N TYR A 3 6.56 8.13 -11.45
CA TYR A 3 5.56 8.48 -10.47
C TYR A 3 5.34 7.25 -9.59
N ASP A 4 5.55 7.41 -8.29
CA ASP A 4 5.59 6.29 -7.36
C ASP A 4 4.35 6.31 -6.47
N PHE A 5 3.69 5.18 -6.31
CA PHE A 5 2.65 4.98 -5.32
C PHE A 5 3.15 3.99 -4.27
N ALA A 6 2.85 4.26 -3.00
CA ALA A 6 3.17 3.34 -1.92
C ALA A 6 1.89 2.71 -1.36
N ILE A 7 1.92 1.40 -1.16
CA ILE A 7 0.81 0.62 -0.64
C ILE A 7 1.27 -0.08 0.63
N TRP A 8 0.49 0.03 1.69
CA TRP A 8 0.70 -0.78 2.90
C TRP A 8 -0.61 -0.99 3.65
N LYS A 9 -0.59 -1.87 4.64
CA LYS A 9 -1.70 -2.02 5.57
C LYS A 9 -1.47 -1.16 6.80
N ARG A 10 -2.47 -0.39 7.20
CA ARG A 10 -2.40 0.39 8.44
C ARG A 10 -2.44 -0.53 9.67
N ALA A 11 -1.52 -0.32 10.62
CA ALA A 11 -1.61 -0.92 11.94
C ALA A 11 -2.78 -0.35 12.75
N GLU A 12 -3.45 -1.20 13.55
CA GLU A 12 -4.60 -0.78 14.36
C GLU A 12 -4.24 0.31 15.39
N SER A 13 -2.99 0.27 15.87
CA SER A 13 -2.39 1.22 16.82
C SER A 13 -1.95 2.54 16.17
N ALA A 14 -1.92 2.61 14.83
CA ALA A 14 -1.37 3.76 14.11
C ALA A 14 -2.23 5.01 14.26
N LYS A 15 -1.60 6.15 14.57
CA LYS A 15 -2.21 7.49 14.48
C LYS A 15 -2.08 8.03 13.04
N THR A 16 -3.07 8.77 12.59
CA THR A 16 -3.23 9.21 11.18
C THR A 16 -2.08 10.10 10.66
N ALA A 17 -1.28 10.70 11.55
CA ALA A 17 -0.24 11.68 11.21
C ALA A 17 1.09 11.08 10.72
N MET A 18 1.24 9.76 10.65
CA MET A 18 2.53 9.10 10.39
C MET A 18 2.79 8.74 8.90
N LEU A 19 1.98 9.23 7.96
CA LEU A 19 2.05 8.75 6.56
C LEU A 19 3.39 9.06 5.87
N ALA A 20 3.93 10.27 6.07
CA ALA A 20 5.22 10.64 5.49
C ALA A 20 6.38 9.89 6.13
N GLU A 21 6.31 9.59 7.44
CA GLU A 21 7.30 8.80 8.17
C GLU A 21 7.28 7.33 7.70
N VAL A 22 6.09 6.77 7.46
CA VAL A 22 5.94 5.44 6.87
C VAL A 22 6.54 5.39 5.47
N TYR A 23 6.26 6.40 4.63
CA TYR A 23 6.81 6.43 3.28
C TYR A 23 8.34 6.51 3.30
N ALA A 24 8.94 7.33 4.18
CA ALA A 24 10.39 7.37 4.36
C ALA A 24 10.95 6.01 4.79
N ALA A 25 10.28 5.30 5.72
CA ALA A 25 10.68 3.95 6.12
C ALA A 25 10.61 2.95 4.95
N VAL A 26 9.57 3.04 4.11
CA VAL A 26 9.42 2.23 2.89
C VAL A 26 10.55 2.50 1.89
N CYS A 27 10.93 3.77 1.67
CA CYS A 27 12.07 4.11 0.81
C CYS A 27 13.41 3.60 1.35
N ASP A 28 13.54 3.50 2.68
CA ASP A 28 14.74 2.97 3.35
C ASP A 28 14.74 1.44 3.50
N ASP A 29 13.74 0.73 2.96
CA ASP A 29 13.55 -0.72 3.09
C ASP A 29 13.43 -1.19 4.57
N ARG A 30 12.66 -0.45 5.39
CA ARG A 30 12.51 -0.70 6.84
C ARG A 30 11.05 -0.73 7.29
N SER A 31 10.82 -1.45 8.39
CA SER A 31 9.52 -1.49 9.06
C SER A 31 9.15 -0.16 9.71
N HIS A 32 7.85 0.12 9.81
CA HIS A 32 7.31 1.22 10.61
C HIS A 32 6.17 0.72 11.51
N LEU A 33 6.07 1.28 12.73
CA LEU A 33 5.04 0.89 13.72
C LEU A 33 3.59 1.13 13.26
N ALA A 34 3.41 1.94 12.22
CA ALA A 34 2.12 2.24 11.62
C ALA A 34 1.72 1.26 10.50
N MET A 35 2.55 0.26 10.22
CA MET A 35 2.32 -0.77 9.20
C MET A 35 1.92 -2.08 9.86
N ALA A 36 1.12 -2.87 9.14
CA ALA A 36 0.70 -4.20 9.53
C ALA A 36 1.03 -5.20 8.41
N PRO A 37 1.12 -6.50 8.74
CA PRO A 37 1.29 -7.52 7.72
C PRO A 37 0.02 -7.69 6.88
N PHE A 38 0.19 -8.04 5.61
CA PHE A 38 -0.89 -8.41 4.69
C PHE A 38 -0.42 -9.51 3.75
N ASP A 39 -1.35 -10.11 3.01
CA ASP A 39 -1.05 -11.13 2.01
C ASP A 39 -0.40 -10.48 0.77
N LEU A 40 0.92 -10.35 0.82
CA LEU A 40 1.73 -9.75 -0.23
C LEU A 40 1.67 -10.56 -1.55
N PRO A 41 1.80 -11.92 -1.53
CA PRO A 41 1.62 -12.72 -2.74
C PRO A 41 0.25 -12.55 -3.41
N ALA A 42 -0.83 -12.44 -2.64
CA ALA A 42 -2.16 -12.19 -3.20
C ALA A 42 -2.23 -10.83 -3.90
N LEU A 43 -1.66 -9.78 -3.30
CA LEU A 43 -1.60 -8.46 -3.91
C LEU A 43 -0.77 -8.47 -5.21
N GLU A 44 0.41 -9.09 -5.18
CA GLU A 44 1.28 -9.24 -6.36
C GLU A 44 0.55 -9.91 -7.52
N SER A 45 -0.15 -11.01 -7.24
CA SER A 45 -0.91 -11.74 -8.26
C SER A 45 -1.99 -10.88 -8.90
N VAL A 46 -2.68 -10.04 -8.11
CA VAL A 46 -3.73 -9.14 -8.62
C VAL A 46 -3.11 -8.00 -9.44
N LEU A 47 -2.02 -7.40 -8.96
CA LEU A 47 -1.33 -6.33 -9.69
C LEU A 47 -0.76 -6.82 -11.03
N LYS A 48 -0.20 -8.03 -11.06
CA LYS A 48 0.27 -8.67 -12.29
C LYS A 48 -0.88 -8.97 -13.26
N ALA A 49 -2.04 -9.41 -12.75
CA ALA A 49 -3.22 -9.60 -13.59
C ALA A 49 -3.77 -8.28 -14.16
N GLU A 50 -3.72 -7.21 -13.39
CA GLU A 50 -4.23 -5.89 -13.78
C GLU A 50 -3.29 -5.19 -14.78
N PHE A 51 -1.99 -5.15 -14.49
CA PHE A 51 -1.02 -4.35 -15.25
C PHE A 51 -0.17 -5.15 -16.23
N GLY A 52 -0.30 -6.48 -16.23
CA GLY A 52 0.46 -7.37 -17.09
C GLY A 52 1.75 -7.88 -16.45
N ASP A 53 2.47 -8.73 -17.19
CA ASP A 53 3.78 -9.20 -16.78
C ASP A 53 4.78 -8.05 -16.79
N TYR A 54 5.63 -8.00 -15.76
CA TYR A 54 6.73 -7.05 -15.64
C TYR A 54 7.74 -7.33 -16.76
N SER A 55 7.51 -6.82 -17.98
CA SER A 55 8.49 -6.91 -19.06
C SER A 55 9.62 -5.90 -18.84
N VAL A 56 10.55 -5.79 -19.80
CA VAL A 56 11.87 -5.15 -19.62
C VAL A 56 12.00 -3.89 -20.50
N ASP A 57 10.88 -3.29 -20.92
CA ASP A 57 10.83 -2.06 -21.70
C ASP A 57 10.70 -0.83 -20.77
N ALA A 58 11.87 -0.33 -20.38
CA ALA A 58 12.11 0.62 -19.29
C ALA A 58 11.41 2.00 -19.37
N ASP A 59 10.74 2.36 -20.47
CA ASP A 59 10.22 3.72 -20.68
C ASP A 59 8.71 3.87 -20.46
N LEU A 60 7.95 2.78 -20.42
CA LEU A 60 6.47 2.82 -20.29
C LEU A 60 5.89 1.86 -19.25
N GLU A 61 6.72 1.12 -18.53
CA GLU A 61 6.25 0.02 -17.70
C GLU A 61 5.83 0.45 -16.29
N ILE A 62 4.81 -0.25 -15.80
CA ILE A 62 4.38 -0.20 -14.40
C ILE A 62 5.20 -1.26 -13.66
N LEU A 63 6.07 -0.81 -12.77
CA LEU A 63 6.96 -1.66 -11.98
C LEU A 63 6.42 -1.79 -10.57
N CYS A 64 6.35 -3.00 -10.05
CA CYS A 64 5.93 -3.28 -8.68
C CYS A 64 7.12 -3.80 -7.87
N TYR A 65 7.46 -3.12 -6.79
CA TYR A 65 8.54 -3.48 -5.88
C TYR A 65 7.96 -3.89 -4.52
N PRO A 66 7.82 -5.20 -4.27
CA PRO A 66 7.42 -5.69 -2.95
C PRO A 66 8.54 -5.45 -1.94
N GLY A 67 8.17 -5.15 -0.70
CA GLY A 67 9.08 -5.15 0.43
C GLY A 67 8.42 -5.73 1.67
N GLN A 68 9.20 -6.44 2.46
CA GLN A 68 8.71 -7.06 3.69
C GLN A 68 9.81 -7.24 4.71
N THR A 69 9.37 -7.30 5.97
CA THR A 69 10.17 -7.71 7.12
C THR A 69 9.41 -8.80 7.86
N GLU A 70 9.93 -9.28 8.98
CA GLU A 70 9.26 -10.31 9.80
C GLU A 70 7.84 -9.90 10.27
N SER A 71 7.54 -8.59 10.33
CA SER A 71 6.34 -8.07 10.98
C SER A 71 5.44 -7.21 10.09
N VAL A 72 5.94 -6.71 8.95
CA VAL A 72 5.18 -5.79 8.08
C VAL A 72 5.55 -5.99 6.62
N CYS A 73 4.63 -5.64 5.73
CA CYS A 73 4.81 -5.67 4.28
C CYS A 73 4.42 -4.33 3.66
N TRP A 74 4.94 -4.05 2.47
CA TRP A 74 4.58 -2.92 1.62
C TRP A 74 4.80 -3.25 0.14
N MET A 75 4.30 -2.38 -0.72
CA MET A 75 4.48 -2.44 -2.17
C MET A 75 4.68 -1.03 -2.71
N ILE A 76 5.69 -0.83 -3.55
CA ILE A 76 5.86 0.39 -4.35
C ILE A 76 5.43 0.09 -5.77
N VAL A 77 4.55 0.91 -6.33
CA VAL A 77 4.16 0.85 -7.75
C VAL A 77 4.72 2.08 -8.45
N ALA A 78 5.75 1.92 -9.26
CA ALA A 78 6.32 2.97 -10.09
C ALA A 78 5.66 2.94 -11.47
N SER A 79 5.23 4.09 -11.98
CA SER A 79 4.66 4.24 -13.32
C SER A 79 5.25 5.45 -14.04
N PRO A 80 5.12 5.53 -15.38
CA PRO A 80 5.37 6.78 -16.09
C PRO A 80 4.46 7.90 -15.58
N TYR A 81 4.98 9.12 -15.48
CA TYR A 81 4.19 10.29 -15.06
C TYR A 81 2.93 10.50 -15.91
N SER A 82 3.02 10.23 -17.22
CA SER A 82 1.89 10.34 -18.16
C SER A 82 0.75 9.37 -17.86
N ALA A 83 1.03 8.22 -17.25
CA ALA A 83 0.06 7.19 -16.92
C ALA A 83 -0.41 7.23 -15.45
N ALA A 84 0.18 8.10 -14.61
CA ALA A 84 -0.06 8.12 -13.17
C ALA A 84 -1.54 8.28 -12.79
N GLY A 85 -2.31 9.06 -13.57
CA GLY A 85 -3.75 9.22 -13.34
C GLY A 85 -4.53 7.92 -13.53
N ASP A 86 -4.25 7.20 -14.62
CA ASP A 86 -4.92 5.93 -14.95
C ASP A 86 -4.48 4.82 -13.99
N VAL A 87 -3.19 4.77 -13.65
CA VAL A 87 -2.65 3.83 -12.66
C VAL A 87 -3.28 4.07 -11.29
N HIS A 88 -3.36 5.31 -10.83
CA HIS A 88 -4.04 5.64 -9.58
C HIS A 88 -5.51 5.21 -9.59
N ALA A 89 -6.25 5.49 -10.67
CA ALA A 89 -7.66 5.12 -10.79
C ALA A 89 -7.89 3.60 -10.70
N ARG A 90 -6.97 2.79 -11.24
CA ARG A 90 -7.02 1.32 -11.23
C ARG A 90 -6.50 0.71 -9.93
N LEU A 91 -5.49 1.33 -9.30
CA LEU A 91 -4.95 0.88 -8.00
C LEU A 91 -5.95 1.06 -6.86
N VAL A 92 -6.69 2.17 -6.84
CA VAL A 92 -7.64 2.48 -5.75
C VAL A 92 -8.61 1.34 -5.45
N PRO A 93 -9.39 0.78 -6.40
CA PRO A 93 -10.31 -0.31 -6.10
C PRO A 93 -9.60 -1.56 -5.56
N ILE A 94 -8.46 -1.95 -6.15
CA ILE A 94 -7.65 -3.10 -5.70
C ILE A 94 -7.20 -2.93 -4.25
N VAL A 95 -6.59 -1.79 -3.94
CA VAL A 95 -6.10 -1.49 -2.59
C VAL A 95 -7.24 -1.52 -1.56
N LEU A 96 -8.39 -0.95 -1.92
CA LEU A 96 -9.55 -0.90 -1.02
C LEU A 96 -10.16 -2.29 -0.79
N GLU A 97 -10.24 -3.13 -1.81
CA GLU A 97 -10.74 -4.51 -1.71
C GLU A 97 -9.88 -5.35 -0.76
N HIS A 98 -8.56 -5.14 -0.77
CA HIS A 98 -7.63 -5.82 0.12
C HIS A 98 -7.51 -5.16 1.53
N GLY A 99 -8.29 -4.12 1.81
CA GLY A 99 -8.24 -3.39 3.09
C GLY A 99 -6.90 -2.69 3.34
N LEU A 100 -6.22 -2.29 2.27
CA LEU A 100 -4.94 -1.59 2.28
C LEU A 100 -5.15 -0.08 2.13
N LEU A 101 -4.06 0.67 2.22
CA LEU A 101 -4.03 2.10 1.90
C LEU A 101 -3.06 2.38 0.76
N LEU A 102 -3.41 3.36 -0.07
CA LEU A 102 -2.61 3.88 -1.16
C LEU A 102 -2.16 5.29 -0.79
N TYR A 103 -0.85 5.53 -0.83
CA TYR A 103 -0.26 6.84 -0.62
C TYR A 103 0.40 7.34 -1.90
N ASP A 104 0.10 8.59 -2.21
CA ASP A 104 0.70 9.35 -3.30
C ASP A 104 1.66 10.40 -2.70
N PRO A 105 2.98 10.16 -2.74
CA PRO A 105 3.98 11.06 -2.19
C PRO A 105 4.09 12.39 -2.97
N GLN A 106 3.82 12.41 -4.27
CA GLN A 106 3.90 13.60 -5.11
C GLN A 106 2.74 14.57 -4.81
N ARG A 107 1.54 14.06 -4.53
CA ARG A 107 0.35 14.84 -4.13
C ARG A 107 0.13 14.93 -2.63
N LYS A 108 0.90 14.16 -1.85
CA LYS A 108 0.72 14.00 -0.39
C LYS A 108 -0.69 13.58 -0.01
N SER A 109 -1.31 12.74 -0.84
CA SER A 109 -2.69 12.26 -0.64
C SER A 109 -2.71 10.79 -0.25
N VAL A 110 -3.79 10.37 0.40
CA VAL A 110 -3.97 8.99 0.84
C VAL A 110 -5.40 8.51 0.58
N VAL A 111 -5.54 7.27 0.14
CA VAL A 111 -6.81 6.55 -0.02
C VAL A 111 -6.78 5.31 0.86
N GLY A 112 -7.93 4.88 1.39
CA GLY A 112 -8.02 3.66 2.21
C GLY A 112 -7.51 3.80 3.64
N ASN A 113 -7.12 5.00 4.09
CA ASN A 113 -6.65 5.26 5.47
C ASN A 113 -7.78 5.31 6.52
N LYS A 114 -8.73 4.37 6.44
CA LYS A 114 -9.75 4.20 7.47
C LYS A 114 -9.13 3.48 8.67
N ARG A 115 -9.51 3.90 9.87
CA ARG A 115 -9.09 3.17 11.09
C ARG A 115 -9.81 1.82 11.07
N PRO A 116 -9.10 0.69 11.25
CA PRO A 116 -9.77 -0.59 11.44
C PRO A 116 -10.71 -0.48 12.65
N PRO A 117 -11.87 -1.16 12.62
CA PRO A 117 -12.80 -1.13 13.74
C PRO A 117 -12.06 -1.60 15.00
N CYS A 118 -12.07 -0.75 16.03
CA CYS A 118 -11.53 -1.11 17.33
C CYS A 118 -12.27 -2.36 17.80
N ALA A 119 -11.57 -3.47 18.02
CA ALA A 119 -12.11 -4.63 18.70
C ALA A 119 -12.37 -4.26 20.17
N SER A 120 -13.42 -3.47 20.42
CA SER A 120 -13.90 -3.21 21.78
C SER A 120 -14.46 -4.51 22.31
N ALA A 121 -13.70 -5.09 23.24
CA ALA A 121 -14.04 -6.16 24.16
C ALA A 121 -15.54 -6.51 24.21
N ALA A 122 -15.90 -7.61 23.53
CA ALA A 122 -17.08 -8.37 23.89
C ALA A 122 -16.80 -9.03 25.25
N THR A 123 -16.93 -8.25 26.33
CA THR A 123 -16.97 -8.80 27.68
C THR A 123 -18.24 -9.63 27.80
N THR A 124 -18.05 -10.94 27.75
CA THR A 124 -19.00 -11.96 28.18
C THR A 124 -19.60 -11.57 29.53
N ARG A 125 -20.87 -11.14 29.54
CA ARG A 125 -21.73 -11.34 30.70
C ARG A 125 -22.50 -12.62 30.47
N MET A 126 -22.00 -13.71 31.04
CA MET A 126 -22.83 -14.88 31.30
C MET A 126 -23.76 -14.57 32.48
N PRO A 127 -25.04 -14.96 32.42
CA PRO A 127 -25.92 -14.97 33.58
C PRO A 127 -25.52 -16.04 34.60
#